data_AF-A0A8H6F6R1-F1
#
_entry.id   AF-A0A8H6F6R1-F1
#
_cell.length_a   1.000
_cell.length_b   1.000
_cell.length_c   1.000
_cell.angle_alpha   90.00
_cell.angle_beta   90.00
_cell.angle_gamma   90.00
#
_symmetry.space_group_name_H-M   'P 1'
#
loop_
_entity.id
_entity.type
_entity.pdbx_description
1 polymer ?
#
loop_
_entity_poly.entity_id
_entity_poly.type
_entity_poly.pdbx_seq_one_letter_code
_entity_poly.pdbx_strand_id
1 'polypeptide(L)'
;MSKKSNDSLSSQYQYQSQSQQPKHLSGDKSRQSLTDDLDPLKANTWTPKQVSSYFALVLGFDMDVAGKFAQHKITGEILFELDLNLLKELDIDSFGTRFKLYKEIGKLKELNTEGVKDKQLRTDSSSTGSTGKNDTTSSALNSPPTASTTLHDAVPHIDDNIC
;
A
#
# COMPACT_ATOMS: atom_id res chain seq x y z
N MET A 1 -18.21 -58.16 57.30
CA MET A 1 -18.92 -57.02 56.68
C MET A 1 -17.90 -56.14 55.99
N SER A 2 -17.71 -56.24 54.68
CA SER A 2 -18.55 -55.68 53.60
C SER A 2 -17.96 -54.35 53.11
N LYS A 3 -17.56 -54.42 51.84
CA LYS A 3 -16.93 -53.41 51.00
C LYS A 3 -17.81 -52.16 50.85
N LYS A 4 -17.19 -51.00 50.59
CA LYS A 4 -17.46 -50.20 49.38
C LYS A 4 -16.40 -49.12 49.19
N SER A 5 -15.62 -49.33 48.13
CA SER A 5 -14.93 -48.30 47.37
C SER A 5 -15.93 -47.25 46.89
N ASN A 6 -15.46 -46.01 46.72
CA ASN A 6 -15.89 -45.17 45.62
C ASN A 6 -14.70 -44.29 45.21
N ASP A 7 -13.96 -44.81 44.23
CA ASP A 7 -13.18 -44.01 43.31
C ASP A 7 -14.11 -43.07 42.53
N SER A 8 -13.76 -41.80 42.42
CA SER A 8 -14.01 -41.10 41.16
C SER A 8 -13.02 -39.96 40.96
N LEU A 9 -12.35 -40.07 39.83
CA LEU A 9 -11.30 -39.20 39.32
C LEU A 9 -11.83 -37.83 38.90
N SER A 10 -10.93 -36.85 39.05
CA SER A 10 -10.66 -35.74 38.13
C SER A 10 -11.52 -35.69 36.85
N SER A 11 -12.26 -34.59 36.68
CA SER A 11 -12.20 -33.69 35.51
C SER A 11 -13.51 -32.92 35.39
N GLN A 12 -13.45 -31.60 35.48
CA GLN A 12 -13.72 -30.74 34.33
C GLN A 12 -13.65 -29.28 34.73
N TYR A 13 -12.70 -28.57 34.12
CA TYR A 13 -12.73 -27.13 33.97
C TYR A 13 -14.05 -26.74 33.28
N GLN A 14 -14.92 -26.04 33.99
CA GLN A 14 -16.01 -25.31 33.35
C GLN A 14 -15.44 -24.02 32.74
N TYR A 15 -15.07 -24.10 31.47
CA TYR A 15 -15.08 -22.91 30.62
C TYR A 15 -16.53 -22.54 30.34
N GLN A 16 -16.98 -21.41 30.89
CA GLN A 16 -18.25 -20.80 30.49
C GLN A 16 -18.06 -20.14 29.13
N SER A 17 -18.32 -20.90 28.06
CA SER A 17 -18.53 -20.34 26.72
C SER A 17 -19.83 -19.55 26.72
N GLN A 18 -19.77 -18.23 26.89
CA GLN A 18 -20.86 -17.35 26.43
C GLN A 18 -20.65 -17.08 24.94
N SER A 19 -21.27 -17.91 24.11
CA SER A 19 -21.56 -17.62 22.72
C SER A 19 -22.66 -16.55 22.65
N GLN A 20 -22.25 -15.28 22.51
CA GLN A 20 -23.10 -14.28 21.87
C GLN A 20 -22.44 -13.89 20.55
N GLN A 21 -23.06 -14.35 19.47
CA GLN A 21 -22.63 -14.07 18.12
C GLN A 21 -22.62 -12.56 17.82
N PRO A 22 -21.78 -12.12 16.87
CA PRO A 22 -21.68 -10.72 16.47
C PRO A 22 -22.98 -10.31 15.76
N LYS A 23 -23.59 -9.22 16.23
CA LYS A 23 -24.71 -8.57 15.54
C LYS A 23 -24.16 -7.89 14.30
N HIS A 24 -24.39 -8.49 13.15
CA HIS A 24 -24.04 -7.96 11.85
C HIS A 24 -24.90 -6.70 11.53
N LEU A 25 -24.29 -5.70 10.87
CA LEU A 25 -24.89 -4.60 10.09
C LEU A 25 -25.37 -3.30 10.79
N SER A 26 -24.44 -2.39 11.08
CA SER A 26 -24.48 -0.97 10.59
C SER A 26 -23.23 -0.18 11.00
N GLY A 27 -22.03 -0.77 10.93
CA GLY A 27 -20.78 -0.04 11.20
C GLY A 27 -20.25 0.75 9.99
N ASP A 28 -20.69 0.41 8.79
CA ASP A 28 -20.10 0.93 7.54
C ASP A 28 -20.51 2.38 7.25
N LYS A 29 -21.80 2.70 7.43
CA LYS A 29 -22.32 4.07 7.23
C LYS A 29 -21.71 5.08 8.20
N SER A 30 -21.42 4.68 9.43
CA SER A 30 -20.84 5.57 10.43
C SER A 30 -19.36 5.89 10.15
N ARG A 31 -18.61 4.96 9.54
CA ARG A 31 -17.21 5.21 9.17
C ARG A 31 -17.11 6.04 7.90
N GLN A 32 -17.98 5.79 6.92
CA GLN A 32 -18.06 6.58 5.69
C GLN A 32 -18.33 8.06 6.00
N SER A 33 -19.30 8.34 6.88
CA SER A 33 -19.63 9.72 7.30
C SER A 33 -18.49 10.46 8.01
N LEU A 34 -17.53 9.76 8.62
CA LEU A 34 -16.37 10.38 9.28
C LEU A 34 -15.22 10.68 8.31
N THR A 35 -15.28 10.13 7.10
CA THR A 35 -14.25 10.26 6.07
C THR A 35 -14.69 11.12 4.87
N ASP A 36 -15.95 11.55 4.81
CA ASP A 36 -16.49 12.42 3.75
C ASP A 36 -15.65 13.69 3.54
N ASP A 37 -15.04 14.23 4.61
CA ASP A 37 -14.21 15.44 4.56
C ASP A 37 -12.71 15.16 4.26
N LEU A 38 -12.34 13.92 3.97
CA LEU A 38 -10.94 13.46 3.79
C LEU A 38 -10.61 13.12 2.34
N ASP A 39 -11.02 13.99 1.42
CA ASP A 39 -10.69 13.88 -0.01
C ASP A 39 -9.17 14.04 -0.25
N PRO A 40 -8.46 13.00 -0.76
CA PRO A 40 -7.02 13.06 -1.07
C PRO A 40 -6.63 14.20 -2.03
N LEU A 41 -7.54 14.60 -2.94
CA LEU A 41 -7.31 15.70 -3.88
C LEU A 41 -7.23 17.06 -3.19
N LYS A 42 -7.73 17.17 -1.95
CA LYS A 42 -7.69 18.38 -1.13
C LYS A 42 -6.73 18.28 0.04
N ALA A 43 -5.84 17.27 0.02
CA ALA A 43 -4.92 17.02 1.12
C ALA A 43 -4.02 18.20 1.48
N ASN A 44 -3.69 19.08 0.52
CA ASN A 44 -2.93 20.30 0.79
C ASN A 44 -3.59 21.22 1.84
N THR A 45 -4.92 21.27 1.90
CA THR A 45 -5.65 22.17 2.81
C THR A 45 -6.10 21.51 4.12
N TRP A 46 -5.64 20.29 4.38
CA TRP A 46 -6.03 19.56 5.58
C TRP A 46 -5.51 20.20 6.86
N THR A 47 -6.39 20.22 7.86
CA THR A 47 -6.02 20.52 9.25
C THR A 47 -5.23 19.35 9.87
N PRO A 48 -4.49 19.57 10.97
CA PRO A 48 -3.74 18.49 11.62
C PRO A 48 -4.61 17.31 12.07
N LYS A 49 -5.86 17.60 12.46
CA LYS A 49 -6.85 16.57 12.80
C LYS A 49 -7.25 15.74 11.58
N GLN A 50 -7.44 16.36 10.41
CA GLN A 50 -7.77 15.65 9.18
C GLN A 50 -6.60 14.78 8.69
N VAL A 51 -5.36 15.29 8.77
CA VAL A 51 -4.15 14.49 8.47
C VAL A 51 -4.14 13.25 9.35
N SER A 52 -4.21 13.43 10.68
CA SER A 52 -4.24 12.32 11.63
C SER A 52 -5.38 11.33 11.35
N SER A 53 -6.59 11.84 11.08
CA SER A 53 -7.77 11.02 10.79
C SER A 53 -7.61 10.23 9.49
N TYR A 54 -7.01 10.80 8.46
CA TYR A 54 -6.75 10.10 7.20
C TYR A 54 -5.81 8.92 7.39
N PHE A 55 -4.68 9.14 8.07
CA PHE A 55 -3.71 8.09 8.34
C PHE A 55 -4.30 6.98 9.23
N ALA A 56 -5.12 7.32 10.23
CA ALA A 56 -5.76 6.33 11.10
C ALA A 56 -6.93 5.58 10.44
N LEU A 57 -7.85 6.31 9.79
CA LEU A 57 -9.13 5.76 9.36
C LEU A 57 -9.11 5.22 7.93
N VAL A 58 -8.37 5.87 7.03
CA VAL A 58 -8.31 5.53 5.60
C VAL A 58 -7.14 4.61 5.31
N LEU A 59 -5.94 4.97 5.81
CA LEU A 59 -4.74 4.17 5.58
C LEU A 59 -4.51 3.08 6.64
N GLY A 60 -5.19 3.17 7.79
CA GLY A 60 -5.15 2.13 8.84
C GLY A 60 -3.85 2.09 9.65
N PHE A 61 -3.15 3.22 9.81
CA PHE A 61 -2.01 3.33 10.73
C PHE A 61 -2.49 3.36 12.18
N ASP A 62 -1.64 2.87 13.09
CA ASP A 62 -1.90 2.89 14.53
C ASP A 62 -2.17 4.30 15.04
N MET A 63 -3.10 4.44 15.99
CA MET A 63 -3.53 5.74 16.53
C MET A 63 -2.37 6.49 17.19
N ASP A 64 -1.43 5.78 17.81
CA ASP A 64 -0.25 6.40 18.43
C ASP A 64 0.67 7.03 17.38
N VAL A 65 0.74 6.46 16.18
CA VAL A 65 1.54 6.97 15.05
C VAL A 65 0.78 8.09 14.34
N ALA A 66 -0.48 7.84 13.96
CA ALA A 66 -1.31 8.82 13.26
C ALA A 66 -1.61 10.05 14.14
N GLY A 67 -1.70 9.87 15.46
CA GLY A 67 -1.92 10.94 16.43
C GLY A 67 -0.78 11.95 16.49
N LYS A 68 0.46 11.55 16.14
CA LYS A 68 1.63 12.45 16.12
C LYS A 68 1.45 13.62 15.16
N PHE A 69 0.79 13.41 14.02
CA PHE A 69 0.50 14.51 13.09
C PHE A 69 -0.33 15.62 13.74
N ALA A 70 -1.35 15.27 14.52
CA ALA A 70 -2.17 16.24 15.24
C ALA A 70 -1.39 16.88 16.41
N GLN A 71 -0.65 16.06 17.18
CA GLN A 71 0.15 16.52 18.32
C GLN A 71 1.19 17.57 17.92
N HIS A 72 1.86 17.35 16.78
CA HIS A 72 2.90 18.25 16.25
C HIS A 72 2.34 19.29 15.26
N LYS A 73 1.00 19.43 15.16
CA LYS A 73 0.31 20.43 14.33
C LYS A 73 0.69 20.37 12.84
N ILE A 74 0.91 19.16 12.31
CA ILE A 74 1.23 18.95 10.90
C ILE A 74 -0.01 19.20 10.05
N THR A 75 -0.05 20.31 9.31
CA THR A 75 -1.07 20.61 8.30
C THR A 75 -0.78 19.89 6.98
N GLY A 76 -1.73 19.92 6.04
CA GLY A 76 -1.56 19.37 4.70
C GLY A 76 -0.35 19.93 3.94
N GLU A 77 -0.08 21.23 4.07
CA GLU A 77 1.09 21.89 3.46
C GLU A 77 2.39 21.30 4.01
N ILE A 78 2.52 21.22 5.34
CA ILE A 78 3.71 20.67 6.01
C ILE A 78 3.85 19.16 5.74
N LEU A 79 2.73 18.43 5.66
CA LEU A 79 2.71 16.99 5.38
C LEU A 79 3.48 16.65 4.09
N PHE A 80 3.35 17.48 3.05
CA PHE A 80 4.02 17.29 1.76
C PHE A 80 5.49 17.71 1.73
N GLU A 81 5.98 18.30 2.81
CA GLU A 81 7.38 18.65 3.06
C GLU A 81 8.09 17.62 3.95
N LEU A 82 7.35 16.72 4.61
CA LEU A 82 7.94 15.73 5.50
C LEU A 82 8.83 14.73 4.76
N ASP A 83 10.03 14.52 5.28
CA ASP A 83 10.95 13.48 4.87
C ASP A 83 11.16 12.43 6.00
N LEU A 84 12.03 11.45 5.77
CA LEU A 84 12.33 10.40 6.76
C LEU A 84 12.98 10.93 8.05
N ASN A 85 13.68 12.06 7.98
CA ASN A 85 14.32 12.66 9.15
C ASN A 85 13.30 13.45 9.97
N LEU A 86 12.49 14.28 9.32
CA LEU A 86 11.41 15.05 9.95
C LEU A 86 10.36 14.14 10.58
N LEU A 87 10.02 13.01 9.95
CA LEU A 87 9.13 12.01 10.57
C LEU A 87 9.70 11.44 11.88
N LYS A 88 11.03 11.37 12.00
CA LYS A 88 11.69 10.94 13.24
C LYS A 88 11.50 11.97 14.35
N GLU A 89 11.60 13.26 14.02
CA GLU A 89 11.37 14.38 14.96
C GLU A 89 9.92 14.45 15.47
N LEU A 90 8.98 13.73 14.83
CA LEU A 90 7.62 13.55 15.32
C LEU A 90 7.47 12.34 16.28
N ASP A 91 8.58 11.85 16.84
CA ASP A 91 8.68 10.63 17.65
C ASP A 91 8.27 9.33 16.92
N ILE A 92 8.42 9.28 15.59
CA ILE A 92 8.16 8.05 14.82
C ILE A 92 9.51 7.37 14.54
N ASP A 93 10.09 6.71 15.53
CA ASP A 93 11.47 6.21 15.41
C ASP A 93 11.62 4.99 14.51
N SER A 94 10.61 4.11 14.49
CA SER A 94 10.62 2.87 13.71
C SER A 94 10.84 3.16 12.23
N PHE A 95 11.99 2.73 11.70
CA PHE A 95 12.33 2.93 10.29
C PHE A 95 11.26 2.35 9.36
N GLY A 96 10.78 1.13 9.64
CA GLY A 96 9.74 0.49 8.83
C GLY A 96 8.44 1.31 8.80
N THR A 97 8.06 1.91 9.92
CA THR A 97 6.88 2.78 10.00
C THR A 97 7.10 4.09 9.24
N ARG A 98 8.24 4.77 9.44
CA ARG A 98 8.59 6.00 8.70
C ARG A 98 8.63 5.78 7.20
N PHE A 99 9.21 4.66 6.76
CA PHE A 99 9.29 4.31 5.35
C PHE A 99 7.91 4.09 4.74
N LYS A 100 7.00 3.40 5.43
CA LYS A 100 5.61 3.23 4.99
C LYS A 100 4.89 4.59 4.91
N LEU A 101 4.98 5.41 5.95
CA LEU A 101 4.39 6.76 5.95
C LEU A 101 4.91 7.60 4.78
N TYR A 102 6.22 7.65 4.60
CA TYR A 102 6.84 8.41 3.52
C TYR A 102 6.34 7.98 2.13
N LYS A 103 6.16 6.67 1.88
CA LYS A 103 5.55 6.20 0.63
C LYS A 103 4.11 6.69 0.46
N GLU A 104 3.29 6.59 1.50
CA GLU A 104 1.88 6.99 1.41
C GLU A 104 1.73 8.51 1.26
N ILE A 105 2.60 9.31 1.91
CA ILE A 105 2.69 10.76 1.69
C ILE A 105 3.03 11.06 0.23
N GLY A 106 3.98 10.32 -0.36
CA GLY A 106 4.36 10.46 -1.76
C GLY A 106 3.19 10.21 -2.72
N LYS A 107 2.43 9.12 -2.52
CA LYS A 107 1.22 8.84 -3.30
C LYS A 107 0.15 9.92 -3.13
N LEU A 108 -0.04 10.40 -1.91
CA LEU A 108 -1.01 11.46 -1.63
C LEU A 108 -0.66 12.77 -2.35
N LYS A 109 0.63 13.09 -2.42
CA LYS A 109 1.14 14.25 -3.15
C LYS A 109 0.95 14.13 -4.68
N GLU A 110 1.13 12.92 -5.22
CA GLU A 110 0.85 12.62 -6.62
C GLU A 110 -0.63 12.85 -6.96
N LEU A 111 -1.55 12.27 -6.17
CA LEU A 111 -3.00 12.47 -6.34
C LEU A 111 -3.39 13.95 -6.30
N ASN A 112 -2.83 14.70 -5.34
CA ASN A 112 -3.10 16.14 -5.21
C ASN A 112 -2.62 16.93 -6.44
N THR A 113 -1.52 16.51 -7.08
CA THR A 113 -0.95 17.17 -8.26
C THR A 113 -1.67 16.76 -9.56
N GLU A 114 -2.11 15.51 -9.67
CA GLU A 114 -2.80 14.99 -10.84
C GLU A 114 -4.21 15.56 -11.02
N GLY A 115 -4.94 15.82 -9.93
CA GLY A 115 -6.26 16.47 -9.98
C GLY A 115 -6.25 17.89 -10.59
N VAL A 116 -5.08 18.50 -10.79
CA VAL A 116 -4.91 19.80 -11.45
C VAL A 116 -4.82 19.67 -12.98
N LYS A 117 -4.38 18.51 -13.50
CA LYS A 117 -4.10 18.31 -14.94
C LYS A 117 -5.34 17.99 -15.77
N ASP A 118 -6.41 17.48 -15.15
CA ASP A 118 -7.67 17.12 -15.84
C ASP A 118 -8.49 18.33 -16.35
N LYS A 119 -8.12 19.57 -16.01
CA LYS A 119 -8.76 20.77 -16.56
C LYS A 119 -8.18 21.24 -17.90
N GLN A 120 -7.07 20.67 -18.38
CA GLN A 120 -6.39 21.15 -19.59
C GLN A 120 -6.15 20.10 -20.70
N LEU A 121 -6.84 18.95 -20.64
CA LEU A 121 -6.82 17.95 -21.71
C LEU A 121 -8.24 17.55 -22.12
N ARG A 122 -9.04 18.54 -22.53
CA ARG A 122 -10.29 18.32 -23.27
C ARG A 122 -10.43 19.29 -24.44
N THR A 123 -9.40 19.38 -25.28
CA THR A 123 -9.50 19.81 -26.68
C THR A 123 -8.29 19.27 -27.42
N ASP A 124 -8.35 18.01 -27.86
CA ASP A 124 -7.64 17.52 -29.06
C ASP A 124 -8.35 16.23 -29.48
N SER A 125 -9.51 16.43 -30.11
CA SER A 125 -10.22 15.39 -30.85
C SER A 125 -9.78 15.47 -32.30
N SER A 126 -8.85 14.61 -32.69
CA SER A 126 -8.67 14.17 -34.08
C SER A 126 -7.94 12.84 -34.05
N SER A 127 -8.36 11.75 -34.66
CA SER A 127 -9.59 11.33 -35.31
C SER A 127 -9.32 9.87 -35.68
N THR A 128 -10.30 9.01 -35.52
CA THR A 128 -10.34 7.66 -36.07
C THR A 128 -10.10 7.68 -37.59
N GLY A 129 -9.20 6.83 -38.08
CA GLY A 129 -9.03 6.56 -39.50
C GLY A 129 -8.74 5.08 -39.73
N SER A 130 -9.79 4.29 -39.91
CA SER A 130 -9.73 2.91 -40.40
C SER A 130 -10.07 2.88 -41.88
N THR A 131 -9.21 2.26 -42.71
CA THR A 131 -9.46 1.68 -44.06
C THR A 131 -8.08 1.27 -44.58
N GLY A 132 -7.75 0.09 -45.10
CA GLY A 132 -8.50 -1.09 -45.53
C GLY A 132 -7.83 -1.64 -46.81
N LYS A 133 -7.54 -2.96 -46.85
CA LYS A 133 -7.41 -3.83 -48.07
C LYS A 133 -6.20 -3.48 -48.99
N ASN A 134 -5.51 -4.32 -49.76
CA ASN A 134 -5.63 -5.69 -50.29
C ASN A 134 -4.33 -5.95 -51.12
N ASP A 135 -3.69 -7.12 -51.03
CA ASP A 135 -3.64 -8.19 -52.06
C ASP A 135 -2.31 -8.32 -52.84
N THR A 136 -1.95 -9.59 -53.11
CA THR A 136 -1.33 -10.09 -54.36
C THR A 136 0.20 -10.18 -54.49
N THR A 137 0.65 -11.44 -54.31
CA THR A 137 1.65 -12.19 -55.11
C THR A 137 3.13 -11.82 -55.03
N SER A 138 3.94 -12.81 -54.61
CA SER A 138 4.89 -13.54 -55.47
C SER A 138 6.11 -13.98 -54.67
N SER A 139 6.28 -15.30 -54.61
CA SER A 139 7.57 -15.98 -54.78
C SER A 139 8.63 -15.88 -53.68
N ALA A 140 9.15 -17.07 -53.39
CA ALA A 140 10.58 -17.36 -53.32
C ALA A 140 11.26 -17.36 -51.92
N LEU A 141 11.51 -18.60 -51.49
CA LEU A 141 12.80 -19.13 -51.02
C LEU A 141 13.22 -18.85 -49.56
N ASN A 142 13.21 -19.94 -48.80
CA ASN A 142 14.20 -20.38 -47.81
C ASN A 142 15.29 -19.37 -47.39
N SER A 143 15.37 -19.08 -46.09
CA SER A 143 16.52 -19.45 -45.24
C SER A 143 16.27 -19.06 -43.77
N PRO A 144 16.71 -19.87 -42.78
CA PRO A 144 16.72 -19.46 -41.38
C PRO A 144 17.90 -18.52 -41.08
N PRO A 145 17.73 -17.45 -40.29
CA PRO A 145 18.88 -16.74 -39.72
C PRO A 145 19.45 -17.51 -38.53
N THR A 146 20.65 -18.01 -38.75
CA THR A 146 21.59 -18.63 -37.82
C THR A 146 21.87 -17.72 -36.62
N ALA A 147 21.95 -18.31 -35.42
CA ALA A 147 22.43 -17.64 -34.22
C ALA A 147 23.89 -17.16 -34.41
N SER A 148 24.10 -15.85 -34.37
CA SER A 148 25.45 -15.27 -34.29
C SER A 148 25.92 -15.25 -32.85
N THR A 149 26.89 -16.11 -32.60
CA THR A 149 27.86 -16.04 -31.50
C THR A 149 28.57 -14.67 -31.49
N THR A 150 28.86 -14.10 -30.32
CA THR A 150 30.10 -13.33 -30.01
C THR A 150 30.16 -13.00 -28.50
N LEU A 151 30.90 -13.85 -27.78
CA LEU A 151 31.95 -13.54 -26.79
C LEU A 151 31.83 -12.31 -25.86
N HIS A 152 31.82 -12.57 -24.55
CA HIS A 152 32.91 -12.11 -23.67
C HIS A 152 33.16 -13.13 -22.56
N ASP A 153 34.37 -13.66 -22.60
CA ASP A 153 35.01 -14.56 -21.65
C ASP A 153 35.78 -13.67 -20.65
N ALA A 154 35.48 -13.80 -19.36
CA ALA A 154 36.30 -13.27 -18.27
C ALA A 154 35.97 -14.04 -16.98
N VAL A 155 36.34 -15.32 -16.95
CA VAL A 155 36.41 -16.07 -15.69
C VAL A 155 37.77 -15.76 -15.03
N PRO A 156 37.81 -15.20 -13.81
CA PRO A 156 39.05 -15.08 -13.06
C PRO A 156 39.53 -16.47 -12.63
N HIS A 157 40.74 -16.80 -13.09
CA HIS A 157 41.55 -17.93 -12.65
C HIS A 157 41.88 -17.78 -11.16
N ILE A 158 41.37 -18.69 -10.33
CA ILE A 158 41.82 -18.86 -8.95
C ILE A 158 42.74 -20.07 -8.94
N ASP A 159 44.04 -19.80 -8.75
CA ASP A 159 45.07 -20.81 -8.49
C ASP A 159 44.85 -21.42 -7.11
N ASP A 160 44.30 -22.64 -7.06
CA ASP A 160 44.39 -23.51 -5.89
C ASP A 160 45.76 -24.21 -5.89
N ASN A 161 46.73 -23.60 -5.19
CA ASN A 161 47.94 -24.29 -4.76
C ASN A 161 48.19 -24.00 -3.27
N ILE A 162 47.56 -24.78 -2.41
CA ILE A 162 47.95 -24.90 -1.00
C ILE A 162 48.48 -26.32 -0.81
N CYS A 163 49.77 -26.38 -0.49
CA CYS A 163 50.50 -27.53 0.01
C CYS A 163 50.15 -27.81 1.48
#